data_AF-A0A7R9B124-F1
#
_entry.id   AF-A0A7R9B124-F1
#
_cell.length_a   1.000
_cell.length_b   1.000
_cell.length_c   1.000
_cell.angle_alpha   90.00
_cell.angle_beta   90.00
_cell.angle_gamma   90.00
#
_symmetry.space_group_name_H-M   'P 1'
#
loop_
_entity.id
_entity.type
_entity.pdbx_description
1 polymer ?
#
loop_
_entity_poly.entity_id
_entity_poly.type
_entity_poly.pdbx_seq_one_letter_code
_entity_poly.pdbx_strand_id
1 'polypeptide(L)'
;MIGFLNVDHPNVTSNAGLKDQVAALKWVQNNIIYFGGDPNQVTISGKNAGGASVEYHMISPMSAGLFHKGISQSGSTLSYWAFKNDTTQRAFRYINYFGFEVTTIYELVEYFQNISWQELVIYQRYALTYQEQNQHLTPFIPTLEHEQQWGGEVFLPGPPEALIEFGYVHDVPLIFGLNPIKKVIYEDTRENTFILFFKNYS
;
A
#
# COMPACT_ATOMS: atom_id res chain seq x y z
N MET A 1 10.80 -2.41 1.89
CA MET A 1 11.00 -3.64 1.09
C MET A 1 10.19 -4.83 1.63
N ILE A 2 10.36 -5.22 2.90
CA ILE A 2 9.78 -6.45 3.49
C ILE A 2 8.27 -6.64 3.20
N GLY A 3 7.45 -5.59 3.26
CA GLY A 3 6.01 -5.69 2.99
C GLY A 3 5.59 -5.39 1.54
N PHE A 4 6.49 -4.93 0.67
CA PHE A 4 6.11 -4.31 -0.61
C PHE A 4 7.09 -4.62 -1.75
N LEU A 5 7.89 -5.68 -1.62
CA LEU A 5 8.65 -6.19 -2.75
C LEU A 5 7.67 -6.82 -3.73
N ASN A 6 7.77 -6.45 -5.01
CA ASN A 6 6.97 -7.01 -6.08
C ASN A 6 7.91 -7.35 -7.24
N VAL A 7 8.21 -8.64 -7.39
CA VAL A 7 9.00 -9.23 -8.47
C VAL A 7 8.40 -10.58 -8.83
N ASP A 8 8.59 -11.03 -10.07
CA ASP A 8 8.07 -12.29 -10.58
C ASP A 8 8.88 -13.49 -10.02
N HIS A 9 8.60 -13.87 -8.77
CA HIS A 9 9.26 -14.99 -8.09
C HIS A 9 8.32 -15.74 -7.14
N PRO A 10 8.34 -17.09 -7.09
CA PRO A 10 7.42 -17.91 -6.29
C PRO A 10 7.45 -17.65 -4.77
N ASN A 11 8.60 -17.20 -4.25
CA ASN A 11 8.74 -16.87 -2.83
C ASN A 11 8.41 -15.41 -2.48
N VAL A 12 7.92 -14.61 -3.45
CA VAL A 12 7.63 -13.19 -3.22
C VAL A 12 6.13 -12.94 -3.33
N THR A 13 5.54 -12.63 -2.20
CA THR A 13 4.15 -12.16 -2.11
C THR A 13 4.12 -10.65 -2.31
N SER A 14 3.68 -10.21 -3.49
CA SER A 14 3.46 -8.80 -3.78
C SER A 14 2.42 -8.20 -2.83
N ASN A 15 2.64 -6.94 -2.44
CA ASN A 15 1.80 -6.21 -1.48
C ASN A 15 1.57 -6.98 -0.15
N ALA A 16 2.55 -7.77 0.30
CA ALA A 16 2.47 -8.55 1.54
C ALA A 16 1.97 -7.72 2.74
N GLY A 17 2.40 -6.47 2.91
CA GLY A 17 1.97 -5.60 4.00
C GLY A 17 0.49 -5.18 3.95
N LEU A 18 -0.14 -5.19 2.76
CA LEU A 18 -1.59 -5.01 2.63
C LEU A 18 -2.33 -6.34 2.83
N LYS A 19 -1.74 -7.46 2.41
CA LYS A 19 -2.27 -8.80 2.67
C LYS A 19 -2.22 -9.17 4.15
N ASP A 20 -1.23 -8.67 4.90
CA ASP A 20 -1.18 -8.75 6.36
C ASP A 20 -2.36 -8.01 6.99
N GLN A 21 -2.73 -6.85 6.44
CA GLN A 21 -3.92 -6.12 6.89
C GLN A 21 -5.20 -6.90 6.56
N VAL A 22 -5.29 -7.56 5.40
CA VAL A 22 -6.40 -8.49 5.10
C VAL A 22 -6.47 -9.62 6.12
N ALA A 23 -5.34 -10.25 6.45
CA ALA A 23 -5.29 -11.31 7.46
C ALA A 23 -5.77 -10.80 8.83
N ALA A 24 -5.36 -9.59 9.21
CA ALA A 24 -5.85 -8.94 10.43
C ALA A 24 -7.36 -8.66 10.38
N LEU A 25 -7.90 -8.20 9.24
CA LEU A 25 -9.34 -7.97 9.08
C LEU A 25 -10.15 -9.29 9.12
N LYS A 26 -9.66 -10.35 8.47
CA LYS A 26 -10.23 -11.70 8.57
C LYS A 26 -10.22 -12.18 10.03
N TRP A 27 -9.14 -11.92 10.77
CA TRP A 27 -9.08 -12.23 12.20
C TRP A 27 -10.12 -11.43 12.99
N VAL A 28 -10.27 -10.12 12.75
CA VAL A 28 -11.31 -9.30 13.40
C VAL A 28 -12.69 -9.87 13.12
N GLN A 29 -13.02 -10.18 11.86
CA GLN A 29 -14.31 -10.76 11.50
C GLN A 29 -14.63 -12.05 12.28
N ASN A 30 -13.63 -12.93 12.44
CA ASN A 30 -13.82 -14.21 13.12
C ASN A 30 -13.85 -14.10 14.65
N ASN A 31 -13.24 -13.05 15.23
CA ASN A 31 -12.93 -13.04 16.66
C ASN A 31 -13.57 -11.89 17.43
N ILE A 32 -13.95 -10.78 16.79
CA ILE A 32 -14.37 -9.57 17.50
C ILE A 32 -15.62 -9.78 18.37
N ILE A 33 -16.46 -10.76 18.03
CA ILE A 33 -17.62 -11.17 18.83
C ILE A 33 -17.24 -11.62 20.25
N TYR A 34 -16.08 -12.27 20.42
CA TYR A 34 -15.59 -12.70 21.73
C TYR A 34 -15.10 -11.54 22.60
N PHE A 35 -14.93 -10.35 22.01
CA PHE A 35 -14.58 -9.11 22.69
C PHE A 35 -15.79 -8.16 22.81
N GLY A 36 -16.99 -8.62 22.46
CA GLY A 36 -18.23 -7.84 22.52
C GLY A 36 -18.42 -6.85 21.36
N GLY A 37 -17.63 -6.95 20.28
CA GLY A 37 -17.85 -6.18 19.07
C GLY A 37 -18.80 -6.89 18.09
N ASP A 38 -19.37 -6.12 17.17
CA ASP A 38 -20.23 -6.63 16.10
C ASP A 38 -19.43 -6.75 14.79
N PRO A 39 -19.23 -7.98 14.25
CA PRO A 39 -18.51 -8.17 12.99
C PRO A 39 -19.19 -7.46 11.80
N ASN A 40 -20.50 -7.18 11.89
CA ASN A 40 -21.28 -6.50 10.84
C ASN A 40 -21.21 -4.97 10.92
N GLN A 41 -20.43 -4.41 11.84
CA GLN A 41 -20.31 -2.96 12.06
C GLN A 41 -18.85 -2.47 12.13
N VAL A 42 -17.91 -3.28 11.64
CA VAL A 42 -16.48 -2.96 11.65
C VAL A 42 -16.18 -1.68 10.85
N THR A 43 -15.47 -0.74 11.47
CA THR A 43 -14.97 0.49 10.83
C THR A 43 -13.46 0.45 10.78
N ILE A 44 -12.87 0.61 9.60
CA ILE A 44 -11.42 0.77 9.43
C ILE A 44 -11.06 2.25 9.39
N SER A 45 -9.94 2.62 10.02
CA SER A 45 -9.48 4.00 10.08
C SER A 45 -7.97 4.05 9.97
N GLY A 46 -7.45 5.06 9.28
CA GLY A 46 -6.02 5.23 9.12
C GLY A 46 -5.62 6.65 8.74
N LYS A 47 -4.38 7.00 9.07
CA LYS A 47 -3.77 8.30 8.78
C LYS A 47 -2.54 8.15 7.88
N ASN A 48 -2.34 9.07 6.93
CA ASN A 48 -1.20 9.06 5.99
C ASN A 48 -1.18 7.74 5.21
N ALA A 49 -0.10 6.96 5.25
CA ALA A 49 -0.04 5.64 4.62
C ALA A 49 -1.17 4.71 5.11
N GLY A 50 -1.63 4.87 6.35
CA GLY A 50 -2.81 4.17 6.87
C GLY A 50 -4.12 4.66 6.24
N GLY A 51 -4.24 5.94 5.89
CA GLY A 51 -5.40 6.48 5.17
C GLY A 51 -5.45 5.96 3.74
N ALA A 52 -4.32 5.96 3.05
CA ALA A 52 -4.18 5.28 1.77
C ALA A 52 -4.50 3.78 1.88
N SER A 53 -4.10 3.12 2.99
CA SER A 53 -4.45 1.71 3.26
C SER A 53 -5.95 1.49 3.39
N VAL A 54 -6.69 2.39 4.03
CA VAL A 54 -8.17 2.33 4.07
C VAL A 54 -8.74 2.36 2.65
N GLU A 55 -8.30 3.30 1.82
CA GLU A 55 -8.75 3.37 0.43
C GLU A 55 -8.30 2.17 -0.42
N TYR A 56 -7.11 1.60 -0.16
CA TYR A 56 -6.68 0.34 -0.78
C TYR A 56 -7.62 -0.82 -0.46
N HIS A 57 -8.06 -0.94 0.80
CA HIS A 57 -9.06 -1.93 1.19
C HIS A 57 -10.42 -1.68 0.53
N MET A 58 -10.78 -0.43 0.22
CA MET A 58 -12.02 -0.12 -0.51
C MET A 58 -12.01 -0.59 -1.96
N ILE A 59 -10.85 -0.71 -2.60
CA ILE A 59 -10.72 -1.10 -4.02
C ILE A 59 -10.15 -2.51 -4.21
N SER A 60 -9.89 -3.23 -3.12
CA SER A 60 -9.32 -4.58 -3.16
C SER A 60 -10.40 -5.65 -3.06
N PRO A 61 -10.48 -6.61 -4.01
CA PRO A 61 -11.43 -7.71 -3.93
C PRO A 61 -11.21 -8.59 -2.67
N MET A 62 -9.97 -8.68 -2.18
CA MET A 62 -9.63 -9.46 -0.97
C MET A 62 -10.27 -8.93 0.32
N SER A 63 -10.73 -7.67 0.29
CA SER A 63 -11.27 -6.98 1.46
C SER A 63 -12.80 -6.92 1.48
N ALA A 64 -13.46 -7.49 0.45
CA ALA A 64 -14.90 -7.50 0.32
C ALA A 64 -15.57 -8.09 1.56
N GLY A 65 -16.52 -7.35 2.14
CA GLY A 65 -17.28 -7.79 3.31
C GLY A 65 -16.50 -7.85 4.64
N LEU A 66 -15.22 -7.43 4.67
CA LEU A 66 -14.43 -7.47 5.91
C LEU A 66 -14.61 -6.22 6.79
N PHE A 67 -15.21 -5.16 6.24
CA PHE A 67 -15.47 -3.90 6.93
C PHE A 67 -16.70 -3.23 6.33
N HIS A 68 -17.25 -2.27 7.08
CA HIS A 68 -18.57 -1.68 6.80
C HIS A 68 -18.52 -0.15 6.72
N LYS A 69 -17.44 0.47 7.19
CA LYS A 69 -17.19 1.93 7.13
C LYS A 69 -15.69 2.19 7.06
N GLY A 70 -15.30 3.29 6.43
CA GLY A 70 -13.91 3.74 6.32
C GLY A 70 -13.69 5.16 6.82
N ILE A 71 -12.53 5.42 7.43
CA ILE A 71 -12.06 6.77 7.75
C ILE A 71 -10.63 6.95 7.21
N SER A 72 -10.47 7.73 6.15
CA SER A 72 -9.18 8.03 5.51
C SER A 72 -8.68 9.43 5.88
N GLN A 73 -7.60 9.53 6.65
CA GLN A 73 -7.10 10.81 7.18
C GLN A 73 -5.76 11.19 6.57
N SER A 74 -5.70 12.29 5.80
CA SER A 74 -4.46 12.82 5.20
C SER A 74 -3.67 11.78 4.39
N GLY A 75 -4.36 10.91 3.65
CA GLY A 75 -3.76 9.92 2.77
C GLY A 75 -4.77 9.42 1.76
N SER A 76 -4.33 9.08 0.56
CA SER A 76 -5.20 8.56 -0.50
C SER A 76 -4.39 7.70 -1.47
N THR A 77 -5.02 6.69 -2.06
CA THR A 77 -4.40 5.84 -3.11
C THR A 77 -4.02 6.63 -4.37
N LEU A 78 -4.62 7.81 -4.57
CA LEU A 78 -4.32 8.74 -5.66
C LEU A 78 -3.15 9.68 -5.35
N SER A 79 -2.57 9.60 -4.15
CA SER A 79 -1.40 10.42 -3.81
C SER A 79 -0.17 9.93 -4.58
N TYR A 80 0.67 10.85 -5.06
CA TYR A 80 1.88 10.53 -5.85
C TYR A 80 2.87 9.59 -5.13
N TRP A 81 2.81 9.52 -3.80
CA TRP A 81 3.67 8.69 -2.96
C TRP A 81 3.05 7.33 -2.61
N ALA A 82 1.78 7.09 -2.91
CA ALA A 82 1.04 5.92 -2.43
C ALA A 82 1.15 4.72 -3.38
N PHE A 83 1.20 4.94 -4.71
CA PHE A 83 1.15 3.87 -5.71
C PHE A 83 2.24 3.97 -6.79
N LYS A 84 2.71 2.82 -7.26
CA LYS A 84 3.55 2.67 -8.47
C LYS A 84 3.12 1.45 -9.27
N ASN A 85 3.19 1.51 -10.59
CA ASN A 85 2.93 0.31 -11.41
C ASN A 85 3.98 -0.78 -11.15
N ASP A 86 5.25 -0.43 -11.10
CA ASP A 86 6.35 -1.37 -10.93
C ASP A 86 7.49 -0.75 -10.10
N THR A 87 8.09 -1.54 -9.23
CA THR A 87 9.26 -1.18 -8.42
C THR A 87 10.43 -2.17 -8.56
N THR A 88 10.37 -3.11 -9.52
CA THR A 88 11.41 -4.12 -9.78
C THR A 88 12.80 -3.48 -9.94
N GLN A 89 12.90 -2.40 -10.71
CA GLN A 89 14.16 -1.68 -10.90
C GLN A 89 14.72 -1.06 -9.61
N ARG A 90 13.87 -0.75 -8.61
CA ARG A 90 14.33 -0.30 -7.29
C ARG A 90 15.01 -1.44 -6.54
N ALA A 91 14.52 -2.67 -6.67
CA ALA A 91 15.13 -3.84 -6.07
C ALA A 91 16.54 -4.12 -6.65
N PHE A 92 16.71 -4.04 -7.98
CA PHE A 92 18.03 -4.15 -8.60
C PHE A 92 18.98 -3.01 -8.20
N ARG A 93 18.51 -1.76 -8.15
CA ARG A 93 19.35 -0.65 -7.66
C ARG A 93 19.81 -0.84 -6.22
N TYR A 94 18.92 -1.37 -5.37
CA TYR A 94 19.24 -1.66 -3.98
C TYR A 94 20.37 -2.67 -3.86
N ILE A 95 20.35 -3.78 -4.61
CA ILE A 95 21.40 -4.80 -4.49
C ILE A 95 22.73 -4.33 -5.09
N ASN A 96 22.68 -3.54 -6.19
CA ASN A 96 23.86 -2.93 -6.79
C ASN A 96 24.57 -1.94 -5.84
N TYR A 97 23.85 -1.33 -4.89
CA TYR A 97 24.46 -0.47 -3.88
C TYR A 97 25.47 -1.21 -2.98
N PHE A 98 25.24 -2.51 -2.74
CA PHE A 98 26.16 -3.36 -1.98
C PHE A 98 27.28 -3.96 -2.86
N GLY A 99 27.36 -3.58 -4.14
CA GLY A 99 28.38 -4.05 -5.06
C GLY A 99 28.16 -5.45 -5.62
N PHE A 100 26.97 -6.02 -5.44
CA PHE A 100 26.62 -7.30 -6.07
C PHE A 100 26.15 -7.07 -7.51
N GLU A 101 26.68 -7.85 -8.45
CA GLU A 101 26.22 -7.89 -9.82
C GLU A 101 25.13 -8.96 -9.96
N VAL A 102 23.88 -8.55 -9.83
CA VAL A 102 22.72 -9.45 -9.95
C VAL A 102 22.07 -9.25 -11.31
N THR A 103 21.88 -10.33 -12.06
CA THR A 103 21.34 -10.26 -13.43
C THR A 103 19.94 -10.86 -13.57
N THR A 104 19.51 -11.66 -12.59
CA THR A 104 18.20 -12.33 -12.60
C THR A 104 17.38 -12.04 -11.33
N ILE A 105 16.05 -12.19 -11.45
CA ILE A 105 15.13 -12.06 -10.30
C ILE A 105 15.38 -13.17 -9.26
N TYR A 106 15.79 -14.37 -9.68
CA TYR A 106 16.06 -15.48 -8.77
C TYR A 106 17.28 -15.22 -7.88
N GLU A 107 18.39 -14.79 -8.49
CA GLU A 107 19.57 -14.35 -7.74
C GLU A 107 19.21 -13.21 -6.78
N LEU A 108 18.45 -12.22 -7.26
CA LEU A 108 18.01 -11.08 -6.44
C LEU A 108 17.27 -11.53 -5.17
N VAL A 109 16.30 -12.45 -5.32
CA VAL A 109 15.51 -12.96 -4.19
C VAL A 109 16.36 -13.82 -3.27
N GLU A 110 17.24 -14.67 -3.80
CA GLU A 110 18.18 -15.44 -3.00
C GLU A 110 19.06 -14.53 -2.13
N TYR A 111 19.57 -13.43 -2.67
CA TYR A 111 20.31 -12.44 -1.87
C TYR A 111 19.43 -11.86 -0.77
N PHE A 112 18.24 -11.37 -1.10
CA PHE A 112 17.35 -10.76 -0.09
C PHE A 112 16.94 -11.72 1.02
N GLN A 113 16.88 -13.02 0.75
CA GLN A 113 16.61 -14.05 1.75
C GLN A 113 17.82 -14.31 2.68
N ASN A 114 19.04 -14.02 2.22
CA ASN A 114 20.27 -14.26 2.97
C ASN A 114 20.82 -13.02 3.70
N ILE A 115 20.40 -11.80 3.34
CA ILE A 115 20.83 -10.60 4.07
C ILE A 115 19.98 -10.39 5.34
N SER A 116 20.54 -9.68 6.33
CA SER A 116 19.81 -9.37 7.56
C SER A 116 18.63 -8.42 7.31
N TRP A 117 17.56 -8.56 8.10
CA TRP A 117 16.41 -7.64 7.99
C TRP A 117 16.81 -6.18 8.29
N GLN A 118 17.82 -5.97 9.14
CA GLN A 118 18.35 -4.65 9.43
C GLN A 118 18.93 -4.01 8.17
N GLU A 119 19.72 -4.75 7.39
CA GLU A 119 20.27 -4.26 6.13
C GLU A 119 19.15 -3.96 5.13
N LEU A 120 18.19 -4.89 4.97
CA LEU A 120 16.99 -4.72 4.10
C LEU A 120 16.25 -3.39 4.37
N VAL A 121 16.26 -2.90 5.61
CA VAL A 121 15.53 -1.70 6.02
C VAL A 121 16.41 -0.45 6.05
N ILE A 122 17.61 -0.51 6.62
CA ILE A 122 18.47 0.66 6.84
C ILE A 122 18.93 1.29 5.53
N TYR A 123 19.24 0.46 4.53
CA TYR A 123 19.80 0.90 3.26
C TYR A 123 18.75 1.07 2.15
N GLN A 124 17.46 0.86 2.44
CA GLN A 124 16.42 0.84 1.40
C GLN A 124 16.33 2.13 0.59
N ARG A 125 16.74 3.28 1.16
CA ARG A 125 16.78 4.57 0.44
C ARG A 125 17.67 4.54 -0.81
N TYR A 126 18.68 3.68 -0.85
CA TYR A 126 19.58 3.55 -2.01
C TYR A 126 18.94 2.81 -3.19
N ALA A 127 17.75 2.22 -2.99
CA ALA A 127 16.91 1.73 -4.07
C ALA A 127 16.34 2.87 -4.95
N LEU A 128 16.33 4.11 -4.45
CA LEU A 128 15.82 5.30 -5.14
C LEU A 128 16.92 6.00 -5.91
N THR A 129 16.56 6.60 -7.06
CA THR A 129 17.43 7.57 -7.74
C THR A 129 17.61 8.84 -6.89
N TYR A 130 18.63 9.64 -7.20
CA TYR A 130 18.86 10.92 -6.50
C TYR A 130 17.64 11.85 -6.55
N GLN A 131 16.95 11.92 -7.69
CA GLN A 131 15.73 12.71 -7.84
C GLN A 131 14.61 12.20 -6.93
N GLU A 132 14.37 10.88 -6.90
CA GLU A 132 13.34 10.28 -6.04
C GLU A 132 13.66 10.47 -4.54
N GLN A 133 14.95 10.46 -4.17
CA GLN A 133 15.37 10.77 -2.79
C GLN A 133 15.09 12.22 -2.41
N ASN A 134 15.37 13.18 -3.31
CA ASN A 134 15.07 14.60 -3.08
C ASN A 134 13.56 14.88 -2.97
N GLN A 135 12.74 14.05 -3.62
CA GLN A 135 11.28 14.07 -3.49
C GLN A 135 10.78 13.34 -2.23
N HIS A 136 11.68 12.84 -1.38
CA HIS A 136 11.35 12.13 -0.14
C HIS A 136 10.42 10.93 -0.36
N LEU A 137 10.55 10.25 -1.50
CA LEU A 137 9.73 9.08 -1.82
C LEU A 137 10.09 7.88 -0.94
N THR A 138 9.13 6.97 -0.78
CA THR A 138 9.39 5.66 -0.19
C THR A 138 9.74 4.66 -1.30
N PRO A 139 10.81 3.85 -1.16
CA PRO A 139 11.26 2.99 -2.25
C PRO A 139 10.33 1.82 -2.58
N PHE A 140 9.73 1.19 -1.58
CA PHE A 140 8.81 0.08 -1.79
C PHE A 140 7.47 0.46 -1.19
N ILE A 141 6.48 0.57 -2.05
CA ILE A 141 5.11 1.04 -1.78
C ILE A 141 4.14 0.08 -2.48
N PRO A 142 2.83 0.15 -2.21
CA PRO A 142 1.84 -0.62 -2.95
C PRO A 142 2.03 -0.52 -4.47
N THR A 143 1.96 -1.67 -5.13
CA THR A 143 2.15 -1.79 -6.58
C THR A 143 1.06 -2.61 -7.26
N LEU A 144 0.95 -2.47 -8.58
CA LEU A 144 0.06 -3.30 -9.39
C LEU A 144 0.42 -4.78 -9.22
N GLU A 145 -0.59 -5.61 -9.01
CA GLU A 145 -0.44 -7.06 -9.02
C GLU A 145 -1.02 -7.64 -10.30
N HIS A 146 -0.28 -8.60 -10.86
CA HIS A 146 -0.77 -9.49 -11.90
C HIS A 146 -1.04 -10.86 -11.29
N GLU A 147 -1.90 -11.65 -11.94
CA GLU A 147 -2.02 -13.06 -11.59
C GLU A 147 -0.65 -13.73 -11.69
N GLN A 148 -0.18 -14.28 -10.58
CA GLN A 148 1.11 -14.96 -10.53
C GLN A 148 0.99 -16.38 -11.09
N GLN A 149 2.02 -16.85 -11.79
CA GLN A 149 2.03 -18.17 -12.42
C GLN A 149 1.86 -19.33 -11.42
N TRP A 150 2.33 -19.13 -10.18
CA TRP A 150 2.24 -20.09 -9.07
C TRP A 150 0.98 -19.90 -8.21
N GLY A 151 0.04 -19.05 -8.64
CA GLY A 151 -1.19 -18.75 -7.92
C GLY A 151 -1.00 -17.78 -6.76
N GLY A 152 -2.12 -17.37 -6.15
CA GLY A 152 -2.16 -16.42 -5.04
C GLY A 152 -3.32 -15.45 -5.17
N GLU A 153 -3.83 -14.97 -4.04
CA GLU A 153 -4.83 -13.90 -4.04
C GLU A 153 -4.19 -12.58 -4.48
N VAL A 154 -4.88 -11.85 -5.37
CA VAL A 154 -4.46 -10.55 -5.91
C VAL A 154 -5.10 -9.45 -5.06
N PHE A 155 -4.29 -8.66 -4.35
CA PHE A 155 -4.82 -7.58 -3.52
C PHE A 155 -5.17 -6.35 -4.36
N LEU A 156 -4.27 -5.92 -5.26
CA LEU A 156 -4.46 -4.73 -6.10
C LEU A 156 -4.41 -5.07 -7.60
N PRO A 157 -5.55 -5.41 -8.25
CA PRO A 157 -5.59 -5.92 -9.62
C PRO A 157 -5.44 -4.85 -10.71
N GLY A 158 -5.38 -3.58 -10.33
CA GLY A 158 -5.35 -2.46 -11.26
C GLY A 158 -4.82 -1.17 -10.63
N PRO A 159 -4.47 -0.15 -11.44
CA PRO A 159 -4.18 1.18 -10.93
C PRO A 159 -5.39 1.74 -10.15
N PRO A 160 -5.18 2.36 -8.97
CA PRO A 160 -6.28 2.86 -8.16
C PRO A 160 -7.25 3.80 -8.88
N GLU A 161 -6.73 4.69 -9.72
CA GLU A 161 -7.53 5.60 -10.56
C GLU A 161 -8.52 4.83 -11.43
N ALA A 162 -8.05 3.82 -12.16
CA ALA A 162 -8.89 3.00 -13.03
C ALA A 162 -9.91 2.17 -12.24
N LEU A 163 -9.51 1.60 -11.10
CA LEU A 163 -10.43 0.84 -10.24
C LEU A 163 -11.58 1.73 -9.74
N ILE A 164 -11.28 2.97 -9.35
CA ILE A 164 -12.28 3.94 -8.90
C ILE A 164 -13.16 4.40 -10.07
N GLU A 165 -12.57 4.71 -11.22
CA GLU A 165 -13.30 5.18 -12.41
C GLU A 165 -14.31 4.13 -12.92
N PHE A 166 -13.92 2.86 -12.95
CA PHE A 166 -14.77 1.76 -13.39
C PHE A 166 -15.68 1.19 -12.29
N GLY A 167 -15.71 1.78 -11.10
CA GLY A 167 -16.61 1.40 -10.01
C GLY A 167 -16.22 0.10 -9.27
N TYR A 168 -14.98 -0.34 -9.37
CA TYR A 168 -14.43 -1.43 -8.55
C TYR A 168 -14.10 -0.93 -7.13
N VAL A 169 -15.12 -0.45 -6.43
CA VAL A 169 -15.05 0.10 -5.07
C VAL A 169 -16.15 -0.55 -4.24
N HIS A 170 -15.83 -1.00 -3.03
CA HIS A 170 -16.83 -1.48 -2.08
C HIS A 170 -17.75 -0.34 -1.67
N ASP A 171 -19.06 -0.57 -1.79
CA ASP A 171 -20.08 0.40 -1.38
C ASP A 171 -20.23 0.42 0.15
N VAL A 172 -19.35 1.20 0.78
CA VAL A 172 -19.35 1.44 2.22
C VAL A 172 -19.16 2.94 2.50
N PRO A 173 -19.80 3.50 3.54
CA PRO A 173 -19.60 4.90 3.90
C PRO A 173 -18.13 5.21 4.19
N LEU A 174 -17.61 6.24 3.53
CA LEU A 174 -16.26 6.76 3.72
C LEU A 174 -16.33 8.19 4.27
N ILE A 175 -15.58 8.43 5.35
CA ILE A 175 -15.16 9.76 5.74
C ILE A 175 -13.72 9.93 5.27
N PHE A 176 -13.43 10.97 4.50
CA PHE A 176 -12.05 11.38 4.28
C PHE A 176 -11.83 12.83 4.70
N GLY A 177 -10.59 13.15 5.07
CA GLY A 177 -10.24 14.51 5.46
C GLY A 177 -8.74 14.76 5.38
N LEU A 178 -8.37 16.00 5.07
CA LEU A 178 -7.00 16.48 5.02
C LEU A 178 -6.77 17.46 6.17
N ASN A 179 -5.58 17.44 6.78
CA ASN A 179 -5.20 18.51 7.68
C ASN A 179 -4.98 19.80 6.87
N PRO A 180 -5.50 20.95 7.31
CA PRO A 180 -5.07 22.24 6.76
C PRO A 180 -3.56 22.39 7.02
N ILE A 181 -2.82 22.72 5.96
CA ILE A 181 -1.35 22.74 5.95
C ILE A 181 -0.84 23.77 6.97
N LYS A 182 -0.22 23.34 8.08
CA LYS A 182 0.86 24.11 8.71
C LYS A 182 2.16 23.73 8.00
N LYS A 183 2.55 24.60 7.06
CA LYS A 183 3.82 24.68 6.34
C LYS A 183 4.96 23.87 6.97
N VAL A 184 5.25 22.68 6.43
CA VAL A 184 6.54 22.00 6.55
C VAL A 184 6.93 21.49 5.16
N ILE A 185 7.73 22.34 4.49
CA ILE A 185 8.72 22.04 3.43
C ILE A 185 8.13 21.77 2.01
N TYR A 186 7.97 22.88 1.26
CA TYR A 186 7.77 23.07 -0.21
C TYR A 186 6.57 22.32 -0.83
N GLU A 187 5.52 22.92 -1.42
CA GLU A 187 5.39 24.10 -2.27
C GLU A 187 3.89 24.55 -2.27
N ASP A 188 3.62 25.73 -2.83
CA ASP A 188 2.40 26.56 -2.76
C ASP A 188 1.08 25.87 -3.17
N THR A 189 0.05 25.93 -2.31
CA THR A 189 -1.32 26.32 -2.69
C THR A 189 -2.12 26.74 -1.46
N ARG A 190 -2.92 27.80 -1.64
CA ARG A 190 -3.74 28.47 -0.63
C ARG A 190 -5.07 27.73 -0.49
N GLU A 191 -5.47 27.49 0.76
CA GLU A 191 -6.82 27.63 1.34
C GLU A 191 -7.05 26.60 2.46
N ASN A 192 -7.47 27.13 3.62
CA ASN A 192 -7.77 26.38 4.83
C ASN A 192 -9.16 25.75 4.72
N THR A 193 -9.24 24.45 4.43
CA THR A 193 -10.53 23.76 4.47
C THR A 193 -10.39 22.33 5.01
N PHE A 194 -11.04 22.03 6.14
CA PHE A 194 -11.45 20.66 6.44
C PHE A 194 -12.62 20.35 5.50
N ILE A 195 -12.39 19.59 4.43
CA ILE A 195 -13.49 19.16 3.58
C ILE A 195 -13.83 17.71 3.93
N LEU A 196 -14.99 17.53 4.57
CA LEU A 196 -15.66 16.25 4.71
C LEU A 196 -16.52 16.07 3.45
N PHE A 197 -16.18 15.15 2.56
CA PHE A 197 -17.10 14.70 1.54
C PHE A 197 -17.67 13.35 1.94
N PHE A 198 -19.00 13.25 1.93
CA PHE A 198 -19.69 11.98 1.94
C PHE A 198 -19.89 11.56 0.48
N LYS A 199 -19.28 10.46 0.07
CA LYS A 199 -19.54 9.87 -1.24
C LYS A 199 -20.15 8.49 -1.03
N ASN A 200 -21.43 8.35 -1.39
CA ASN A 200 -22.06 7.05 -1.59
C ASN A 200 -21.82 6.68 -3.05
N TYR A 201 -21.30 5.48 -3.30
CA TYR A 201 -21.10 4.97 -4.65
C TYR A 201 -22.33 4.13 -5.03
N SER A 202 -23.42 4.82 -5.42
CA SER A 202 -24.67 4.21 -5.90
C SER A 202 -24.62 3.88 -7.39
#